data_AF-A0A7L2JSS4-F1
#
_entry.id   AF-A0A7L2JSS4-F1
#
_cell.length_a   1.000
_cell.length_b   1.000
_cell.length_c   1.000
_cell.angle_alpha   90.00
_cell.angle_beta   90.00
_cell.angle_gamma   90.00
#
_symmetry.space_group_name_H-M   'P 1'
#
loop_
_entity.id
_entity.type
_entity.pdbx_description
1 polymer ?
#
loop_
_entity_poly.entity_id
_entity_poly.type
_entity_poly.pdbx_seq_one_letter_code
_entity_poly.pdbx_strand_id
1 'polypeptide(L)'
;RMPSCLLKLTRVVLSHKPWALFILIFVFVSFAYVKLYLGIWEDPKSGVPTYGLSAEISCAHYVPSPPDIADGHSPSAGKVFFVETSQQTTPSYLFSCSVESAARTHPASRVVVLMRGLVKKNASLPKHWAFSLLSCFPNVEIQPLDLTELFSGTPLAQWYLEPQRHQEPHFLAVLSDACRIVLM
;
A
#
# COMPACT_ATOMS: atom_id res chain seq x y z
N ARG A 1 -71.68 -13.83 -17.89
CA ARG A 1 -71.45 -13.58 -16.44
C ARG A 1 -70.11 -14.23 -16.08
N MET A 2 -69.00 -13.47 -16.03
CA MET A 2 -67.69 -14.03 -15.68
C MET A 2 -67.68 -14.44 -14.20
N PRO A 3 -67.13 -15.61 -13.84
CA PRO A 3 -67.19 -16.11 -12.47
C PRO A 3 -66.29 -15.24 -11.58
N SER A 4 -66.88 -14.74 -10.49
CA SER A 4 -66.27 -13.83 -9.50
C SER A 4 -64.95 -14.34 -8.89
N CYS A 5 -64.68 -15.64 -9.01
CA CYS A 5 -63.44 -16.27 -8.54
C CYS A 5 -62.21 -15.89 -9.38
N LEU A 6 -62.34 -15.81 -10.71
CA LEU A 6 -61.22 -15.44 -11.60
C LEU A 6 -60.79 -13.97 -11.42
N LEU A 7 -61.72 -13.11 -11.03
CA LEU A 7 -61.48 -11.68 -10.81
C LEU A 7 -60.74 -11.39 -9.49
N LYS A 8 -60.92 -12.26 -8.48
CA LYS A 8 -60.16 -12.20 -7.22
C LYS A 8 -58.73 -12.73 -7.39
N LEU A 9 -58.55 -13.82 -8.11
CA LEU A 9 -57.22 -14.42 -8.34
C LEU A 9 -56.30 -13.48 -9.14
N THR A 10 -56.83 -12.86 -10.20
CA THR A 10 -56.10 -11.89 -11.02
C THR A 10 -55.72 -10.63 -10.24
N ARG A 11 -56.56 -10.17 -9.31
CA ARG A 11 -56.26 -9.01 -8.45
C ARG A 11 -55.14 -9.29 -7.43
N VAL A 12 -55.09 -10.49 -6.86
CA VAL A 12 -54.04 -10.90 -5.92
C VAL A 12 -52.70 -11.13 -6.63
N VAL A 13 -52.72 -11.76 -7.81
CA VAL A 13 -51.49 -11.94 -8.62
C VAL A 13 -50.92 -10.60 -9.11
N LEU A 14 -51.80 -9.61 -9.40
CA LEU A 14 -51.38 -8.27 -9.81
C LEU A 14 -50.81 -7.43 -8.65
N SER A 15 -51.22 -7.68 -7.39
CA SER A 15 -50.73 -6.93 -6.22
C SER A 15 -49.37 -7.41 -5.70
N HIS A 16 -48.97 -8.65 -5.97
CA HIS A 16 -47.65 -9.17 -5.58
C HIS A 16 -46.52 -8.75 -6.54
N LYS A 17 -46.85 -8.48 -7.81
CA LYS A 17 -45.92 -8.05 -8.85
C LYS A 17 -45.19 -6.72 -8.54
N PRO A 18 -45.85 -5.65 -8.07
CA PRO A 18 -45.14 -4.41 -7.70
C PRO A 18 -44.27 -4.58 -6.45
N TRP A 19 -44.67 -5.44 -5.50
CA TRP A 19 -43.88 -5.69 -4.30
C TRP A 19 -42.58 -6.45 -4.61
N ALA A 20 -42.65 -7.48 -5.46
CA ALA A 20 -41.47 -8.19 -5.94
C ALA A 20 -40.51 -7.26 -6.72
N LEU A 21 -41.07 -6.36 -7.55
CA LEU A 21 -40.28 -5.35 -8.27
C LEU A 21 -39.58 -4.39 -7.30
N PHE A 22 -40.29 -3.93 -6.27
CA PHE A 22 -39.72 -3.04 -5.24
C PHE A 22 -38.58 -3.69 -4.47
N ILE A 23 -38.72 -4.96 -4.06
CA ILE A 23 -37.65 -5.73 -3.42
C ILE A 23 -36.45 -5.86 -4.36
N LEU A 24 -36.69 -6.17 -5.64
CA LEU A 24 -35.61 -6.32 -6.62
C LEU A 24 -34.85 -5.00 -6.86
N ILE A 25 -35.57 -3.87 -6.94
CA ILE A 25 -34.97 -2.53 -7.03
C ILE A 25 -34.17 -2.21 -5.78
N PHE A 26 -34.73 -2.46 -4.59
CA PHE A 26 -34.04 -2.20 -3.32
C PHE A 26 -32.74 -3.00 -3.20
N VAL A 27 -32.76 -4.29 -3.57
CA VAL A 27 -31.56 -5.13 -3.59
C VAL A 27 -30.53 -4.59 -4.58
N PHE A 28 -30.96 -4.19 -5.78
CA PHE A 28 -30.05 -3.65 -6.80
C PHE A 28 -29.43 -2.31 -6.38
N VAL A 29 -30.23 -1.41 -5.80
CA VAL A 29 -29.76 -0.12 -5.27
C VAL A 29 -28.84 -0.33 -4.07
N SER A 30 -29.17 -1.24 -3.15
CA SER A 30 -28.32 -1.57 -2.00
C SER A 30 -26.99 -2.18 -2.46
N PHE A 31 -27.01 -3.09 -3.43
CA PHE A 31 -25.80 -3.67 -4.01
C PHE A 31 -24.95 -2.62 -4.74
N ALA A 32 -25.57 -1.76 -5.55
CA ALA A 32 -24.89 -0.65 -6.21
C ALA A 32 -24.32 0.35 -5.20
N TYR A 33 -25.04 0.66 -4.13
CA TYR A 33 -24.59 1.52 -3.04
C TYR A 33 -23.40 0.91 -2.31
N VAL A 34 -23.45 -0.38 -1.97
CA VAL A 34 -22.32 -1.10 -1.37
C VAL A 34 -21.12 -1.13 -2.31
N LYS A 35 -21.33 -1.34 -3.62
CA LYS A 35 -20.25 -1.29 -4.62
C LYS A 35 -19.69 0.12 -4.82
N LEU A 36 -20.50 1.17 -4.71
CA LEU A 36 -20.04 2.55 -4.73
C LEU A 36 -19.27 2.88 -3.45
N TYR A 37 -19.73 2.49 -2.27
CA TYR A 37 -19.01 2.70 -1.02
C TYR A 37 -17.71 1.91 -0.94
N LEU A 38 -17.70 0.66 -1.40
CA LEU A 38 -16.47 -0.14 -1.50
C LEU A 38 -15.55 0.36 -2.64
N GLY A 39 -16.10 0.81 -3.76
CA GLY A 39 -15.35 1.34 -4.90
C GLY A 39 -14.80 2.75 -4.68
N ILE A 40 -15.42 3.55 -3.80
CA ILE A 40 -14.85 4.82 -3.32
C ILE A 40 -13.69 4.56 -2.34
N TRP A 41 -13.64 3.39 -1.71
CA TRP A 41 -12.51 2.97 -0.87
C TRP A 41 -11.34 2.39 -1.70
N GLU A 42 -11.60 1.86 -2.90
CA GLU A 42 -10.56 1.58 -3.89
C GLU A 42 -10.09 2.89 -4.57
N ASP A 43 -9.26 3.62 -3.83
CA ASP A 43 -8.39 4.72 -4.25
C ASP A 43 -9.02 5.77 -5.19
N PRO A 44 -9.37 6.99 -4.71
CA PRO A 44 -9.48 8.12 -5.61
C PRO A 44 -8.09 8.31 -6.20
N LYS A 45 -7.90 7.91 -7.48
CA LYS A 45 -6.74 8.24 -8.30
C LYS A 45 -6.27 9.64 -7.91
N SER A 46 -5.21 9.70 -7.13
CA SER A 46 -4.56 10.94 -6.78
C SER A 46 -3.93 11.43 -8.06
N GLY A 47 -4.70 12.18 -8.85
CA GLY A 47 -4.21 12.94 -9.99
C GLY A 47 -3.36 14.09 -9.46
N VAL A 48 -2.22 13.76 -8.86
CA VAL A 48 -1.14 14.71 -8.66
C VAL A 48 -0.58 14.99 -10.05
N PRO A 49 -0.54 16.25 -10.50
CA PRO A 49 0.10 16.59 -11.77
C PRO A 49 1.54 16.07 -11.74
N THR A 50 1.85 15.12 -12.61
CA THR A 50 3.21 14.68 -12.88
C THR A 50 3.94 15.84 -13.57
N TYR A 51 4.53 16.74 -12.77
CA TYR A 51 5.73 17.43 -13.21
C TYR A 51 6.76 16.34 -13.46
N GLY A 52 6.91 15.96 -14.72
CA GLY A 52 7.73 14.83 -15.15
C GLY A 52 9.20 15.14 -14.92
N LEU A 53 9.70 14.84 -13.72
CA LEU A 53 11.13 14.66 -13.52
C LEU A 53 11.59 13.52 -14.43
N SER A 54 12.72 13.73 -15.11
CA SER A 54 13.36 12.69 -15.91
C SER A 54 13.51 11.44 -15.03
N ALA A 55 13.18 10.27 -15.58
CA ALA A 55 13.32 9.00 -14.88
C ALA A 55 14.78 8.71 -14.48
N GLU A 56 15.72 9.41 -15.12
CA GLU A 56 17.16 9.32 -14.91
C GLU A 56 17.69 10.67 -14.40
N ILE A 57 18.29 10.65 -13.21
CA ILE A 57 18.86 11.79 -12.51
C ILE A 57 20.36 11.53 -12.37
N SER A 58 21.17 12.51 -12.79
CA SER A 58 22.62 12.49 -12.57
C SER A 58 22.96 12.88 -11.14
N CYS A 59 23.75 12.05 -10.47
CA CYS A 59 24.19 12.32 -9.10
C CYS A 59 25.20 13.47 -9.07
N ALA A 60 24.88 14.53 -8.33
CA ALA A 60 25.86 15.59 -8.08
C ALA A 60 26.98 15.08 -7.15
N HIS A 61 28.21 15.55 -7.36
CA HIS A 61 29.41 15.20 -6.56
C HIS A 61 29.33 15.51 -5.05
N TYR A 62 28.20 16.04 -4.56
CA TYR A 62 28.01 16.48 -3.18
C TYR A 62 27.44 15.40 -2.25
N VAL A 63 27.23 14.17 -2.70
CA VAL A 63 26.78 13.10 -1.79
C VAL A 63 27.95 12.74 -0.87
N PRO A 64 27.86 12.99 0.46
CA PRO A 64 28.94 12.66 1.37
C PRO A 64 29.16 11.16 1.32
N SER A 65 30.38 10.75 0.96
CA SER A 65 30.78 9.36 1.13
C SER A 65 30.91 9.08 2.64
N PRO A 66 30.63 7.85 3.11
CA PRO A 66 30.92 7.47 4.48
C PRO A 66 32.40 7.80 4.76
N PRO A 67 32.73 8.46 5.89
CA PRO A 67 34.11 8.75 6.22
C PRO A 67 34.88 7.42 6.35
N ASP A 68 36.07 7.34 5.74
CA ASP A 68 36.98 6.21 5.93
C ASP A 68 37.27 6.08 7.44
N ILE A 69 36.78 5.01 8.06
CA ILE A 69 37.00 4.74 9.47
C ILE A 69 38.45 4.27 9.64
N ALA A 70 39.37 5.23 9.77
CA ALA A 70 40.59 5.03 10.52
C ALA A 70 40.23 5.06 12.02
N ASP A 71 40.75 4.07 12.75
CA ASP A 71 40.63 3.85 14.19
C ASP A 71 39.31 3.27 14.73
N GLY A 72 39.33 1.94 14.85
CA GLY A 72 39.06 1.21 16.09
C GLY A 72 37.95 1.74 17.00
N HIS A 73 36.81 1.03 16.99
CA HIS A 73 35.55 1.26 17.70
C HIS A 73 34.51 2.04 16.88
N SER A 74 34.01 1.40 15.81
CA SER A 74 32.73 1.80 15.22
C SER A 74 31.63 1.52 16.24
N PRO A 75 30.88 2.52 16.76
CA PRO A 75 29.55 2.23 17.28
C PRO A 75 28.80 1.51 16.15
N SER A 76 28.15 0.39 16.47
CA SER A 76 27.35 -0.38 15.51
C SER A 76 26.51 0.59 14.68
N ALA A 77 26.86 0.77 13.40
CA ALA A 77 26.13 1.64 12.50
C ALA A 77 24.65 1.22 12.50
N GLY A 78 23.79 2.09 13.04
CA GLY A 78 22.36 1.82 13.16
C GLY A 78 21.70 1.63 11.80
N LYS A 79 20.53 0.99 11.78
CA LYS A 79 19.67 0.90 10.60
C LYS A 79 18.50 1.85 10.76
N VAL A 80 18.18 2.59 9.71
CA VAL A 80 16.94 3.39 9.59
C VAL A 80 16.06 2.70 8.58
N PHE A 81 14.85 2.31 8.97
CA PHE A 81 13.92 1.61 8.09
C PHE A 81 12.81 2.53 7.58
N PHE A 82 12.57 2.49 6.28
CA PHE A 82 11.37 3.05 5.64
C PHE A 82 10.55 1.89 5.08
N VAL A 83 9.24 1.90 5.32
CA VAL A 83 8.36 0.80 4.93
C VAL A 83 7.21 1.34 4.08
N GLU A 84 7.07 0.82 2.86
CA GLU A 84 5.94 1.05 1.96
C GLU A 84 5.11 -0.24 1.88
N THR A 85 3.97 -0.28 2.56
CA THR A 85 3.14 -1.48 2.73
C THR A 85 2.09 -1.67 1.64
N SER A 86 1.89 -0.66 0.78
CA SER A 86 1.03 -0.74 -0.40
C SER A 86 1.72 -1.48 -1.55
N GLN A 87 0.95 -1.82 -2.58
CA GLN A 87 1.50 -2.41 -3.81
C GLN A 87 2.13 -1.37 -4.74
N GLN A 88 2.26 -0.11 -4.31
CA GLN A 88 2.81 0.95 -5.14
C GLN A 88 4.31 0.76 -5.34
N THR A 89 4.75 0.96 -6.57
CA THR A 89 6.16 0.92 -6.98
C THR A 89 6.71 2.31 -7.30
N THR A 90 5.93 3.36 -7.05
CA THR A 90 6.27 4.75 -7.34
C THR A 90 6.30 5.51 -6.02
N PRO A 91 7.48 5.68 -5.41
CA PRO A 91 7.61 6.44 -4.18
C PRO A 91 7.05 7.86 -4.32
N SER A 92 6.31 8.33 -3.32
CA SER A 92 5.85 9.72 -3.28
C SER A 92 7.02 10.68 -3.06
N TYR A 93 6.80 11.97 -3.34
CA TYR A 93 7.79 13.02 -3.05
C TYR A 93 8.15 13.05 -1.55
N LEU A 94 7.16 13.01 -0.67
CA LEU A 94 7.39 13.04 0.78
C LEU A 94 8.20 11.83 1.26
N PHE A 95 7.87 10.64 0.76
CA PHE A 95 8.62 9.42 1.08
C PHE A 95 10.06 9.54 0.60
N SER A 96 10.27 9.94 -0.65
CA SER A 96 11.60 10.09 -1.26
C SER A 96 12.46 11.13 -0.54
N CYS A 97 11.90 12.31 -0.23
CA CYS A 97 12.59 13.37 0.51
C CYS A 97 12.94 12.94 1.94
N SER A 98 12.10 12.12 2.57
CA SER A 98 12.37 11.61 3.93
C SER A 98 13.53 10.61 3.91
N VAL A 99 13.56 9.68 2.94
CA VAL A 99 14.68 8.74 2.74
C VAL A 99 15.97 9.50 2.44
N GLU A 100 15.92 10.45 1.51
CA GLU A 100 17.02 11.33 1.14
C GLU A 100 17.58 12.09 2.37
N SER A 101 16.69 12.67 3.18
CA SER A 101 17.09 13.42 4.38
C SER A 101 17.75 12.52 5.42
N ALA A 102 17.22 11.31 5.63
CA ALA A 102 17.84 10.34 6.53
C ALA A 102 19.22 9.90 6.03
N ALA A 103 19.35 9.64 4.72
CA ALA A 103 20.60 9.23 4.11
C ALA A 103 21.71 10.28 4.27
N ARG A 104 21.38 11.56 4.09
CA ARG A 104 22.33 12.67 4.27
C ARG A 104 22.66 12.95 5.73
N THR A 105 21.68 12.86 6.62
CA THR A 105 21.87 13.19 8.05
C THR A 105 22.67 12.12 8.78
N HIS A 106 22.54 10.87 8.32
CA HIS A 106 23.19 9.71 8.94
C HIS A 106 24.01 8.91 7.92
N PRO A 107 25.12 9.48 7.39
CA PRO A 107 25.92 8.85 6.33
C PRO A 107 26.58 7.53 6.76
N ALA A 108 26.82 7.34 8.06
CA ALA A 108 27.35 6.10 8.62
C ALA A 108 26.28 5.04 8.85
N SER A 109 24.99 5.41 8.91
CA SER A 109 23.88 4.48 9.14
C SER A 109 23.36 3.92 7.82
N ARG A 110 22.91 2.66 7.84
CA ARG A 110 22.24 2.05 6.68
C ARG A 110 20.78 2.47 6.64
N VAL A 111 20.34 3.05 5.53
CA VAL A 111 18.94 3.41 5.28
C VAL A 111 18.31 2.32 4.41
N VAL A 112 17.44 1.51 5.00
CA VAL A 112 16.80 0.38 4.33
C VAL A 112 15.36 0.76 3.95
N VAL A 113 15.05 0.73 2.66
CA VAL A 113 13.73 1.01 2.11
C VAL A 113 13.09 -0.31 1.71
N LEU A 114 12.09 -0.75 2.49
CA LEU A 114 11.32 -1.97 2.26
C LEU A 114 10.02 -1.63 1.55
N MET A 115 9.82 -2.14 0.34
CA MET A 115 8.60 -1.86 -0.44
C MET A 115 7.89 -3.15 -0.85
N ARG A 116 6.61 -3.28 -0.52
CA ARG A 116 5.83 -4.50 -0.82
C ARG A 116 5.54 -4.67 -2.32
N GLY A 117 5.38 -3.57 -3.05
CA GLY A 117 5.16 -3.59 -4.50
C GLY A 117 6.34 -4.11 -5.32
N LEU A 118 7.55 -4.22 -4.74
CA LEU A 118 8.73 -4.72 -5.44
C LEU A 118 8.72 -6.25 -5.55
N VAL A 119 9.21 -6.76 -6.68
CA VAL A 119 9.26 -8.20 -6.94
C VAL A 119 10.44 -8.83 -6.19
N LYS A 120 10.21 -9.97 -5.50
CA LYS A 120 11.21 -10.70 -4.68
C LYS A 120 12.36 -11.37 -5.47
N LYS A 121 12.62 -10.96 -6.71
CA LYS A 121 13.65 -11.54 -7.58
C LYS A 121 14.47 -10.41 -8.19
N ASN A 122 15.67 -10.72 -8.67
CA ASN A 122 16.68 -9.86 -9.32
C ASN A 122 16.19 -9.00 -10.52
N ALA A 123 14.91 -8.69 -10.61
CA ALA A 123 14.34 -7.66 -11.45
C ALA A 123 14.96 -6.32 -11.07
N SER A 124 15.34 -5.56 -12.09
CA SER A 124 15.72 -4.16 -11.94
C SER A 124 14.62 -3.39 -11.22
N LEU A 125 15.02 -2.40 -10.42
CA LEU A 125 14.07 -1.45 -9.85
C LEU A 125 13.21 -0.84 -10.98
N PRO A 126 11.92 -0.51 -10.70
CA PRO A 126 11.08 0.19 -11.66
C PRO A 126 11.75 1.47 -12.15
N LYS A 127 11.50 1.85 -13.41
CA LYS A 127 12.01 3.11 -13.96
C LYS A 127 11.22 4.27 -13.36
N HIS A 128 11.76 4.88 -12.30
CA HIS A 128 11.14 6.02 -11.61
C HIS A 128 12.23 6.95 -11.05
N TRP A 129 12.00 8.27 -11.17
CA TRP A 129 12.97 9.30 -10.76
C TRP A 129 13.45 9.11 -9.32
N ALA A 130 12.57 8.72 -8.41
CA ALA A 130 12.91 8.52 -7.00
C ALA A 130 13.99 7.45 -6.82
N PHE A 131 13.93 6.34 -7.57
CA PHE A 131 14.96 5.30 -7.48
C PHE A 131 16.29 5.77 -8.05
N SER A 132 16.27 6.53 -9.15
CA SER A 132 17.48 7.14 -9.70
C SER A 132 18.10 8.13 -8.70
N LEU A 133 17.30 8.98 -8.06
CA LEU A 133 17.77 9.92 -7.04
C LEU A 133 18.35 9.19 -5.82
N LEU A 134 17.63 8.18 -5.31
CA LEU A 134 18.04 7.45 -4.12
C LEU A 134 19.28 6.58 -4.36
N SER A 135 19.51 6.14 -5.61
CA SER A 135 20.73 5.40 -5.99
C SER A 135 22.02 6.23 -5.85
N CYS A 136 21.90 7.56 -5.74
CA CYS A 136 23.04 8.43 -5.51
C CYS A 136 23.62 8.29 -4.09
N PHE A 137 22.87 7.72 -3.14
CA PHE A 137 23.30 7.59 -1.75
C PHE A 137 23.88 6.19 -1.49
N PRO A 138 25.18 6.08 -1.15
CA PRO A 138 25.84 4.78 -0.97
C PRO A 138 25.33 4.01 0.25
N ASN A 139 24.65 4.68 1.18
CA ASN A 139 24.07 4.10 2.39
C ASN A 139 22.57 3.78 2.28
N VAL A 140 21.96 3.92 1.09
CA VAL A 140 20.55 3.56 0.85
C VAL A 140 20.45 2.20 0.16
N GLU A 141 19.67 1.30 0.76
CA GLU A 141 19.37 -0.03 0.22
C GLU A 141 17.87 -0.16 -0.02
N ILE A 142 17.45 -0.46 -1.26
CA ILE A 142 16.04 -0.63 -1.61
C ILE A 142 15.78 -2.12 -1.82
N GLN A 143 14.83 -2.68 -1.07
CA GLN A 143 14.58 -4.11 -1.02
C GLN A 143 13.07 -4.42 -1.06
N PRO A 144 12.67 -5.58 -1.61
CA PRO A 144 11.29 -6.03 -1.54
C PRO A 144 10.89 -6.37 -0.10
N LEU A 145 9.69 -5.95 0.31
CA LEU A 145 9.12 -6.31 1.60
C LEU A 145 8.38 -7.64 1.51
N ASP A 146 8.96 -8.70 2.07
CA ASP A 146 8.25 -9.96 2.31
C ASP A 146 7.65 -9.96 3.72
N LEU A 147 6.34 -9.75 3.78
CA LEU A 147 5.59 -9.72 5.04
C LEU A 147 5.54 -11.09 5.73
N THR A 148 5.56 -12.18 4.96
CA THR A 148 5.54 -13.54 5.52
C THR A 148 6.85 -13.81 6.23
N GLU A 149 7.96 -13.43 5.61
CA GLU A 149 9.30 -13.53 6.18
C GLU A 149 9.48 -12.58 7.37
N LEU A 150 9.04 -11.33 7.23
CA LEU A 150 9.14 -10.32 8.29
C LEU A 150 8.40 -10.75 9.55
N PHE A 151 7.17 -11.25 9.44
CA PHE A 151 6.40 -11.67 10.60
C PHE A 151 6.76 -13.07 11.10
N SER A 152 7.54 -13.85 10.36
CA SER A 152 7.93 -15.20 10.76
C SER A 152 8.63 -15.21 12.11
N GLY A 153 8.22 -16.12 13.00
CA GLY A 153 8.78 -16.22 14.35
C GLY A 153 8.34 -15.10 15.32
N THR A 154 7.53 -14.14 14.87
CA THR A 154 6.94 -13.10 15.74
C THR A 154 5.52 -13.49 16.19
N PRO A 155 5.03 -12.96 17.32
CA PRO A 155 3.62 -13.13 17.70
C PRO A 155 2.61 -12.61 16.66
N LEU A 156 3.03 -11.68 15.79
CA LEU A 156 2.20 -11.11 14.73
C LEU A 156 2.03 -12.07 13.53
N ALA A 157 2.77 -13.17 13.46
CA ALA A 157 2.62 -14.16 12.38
C ALA A 157 1.19 -14.68 12.27
N GLN A 158 0.57 -15.03 13.41
CA GLN A 158 -0.81 -15.57 13.43
C GLN A 158 -1.82 -14.52 12.97
N TRP A 159 -1.71 -13.29 13.50
CA TRP A 159 -2.54 -12.18 13.07
C TRP A 159 -2.41 -11.91 11.57
N TYR A 160 -1.19 -11.95 11.02
CA TYR A 160 -0.96 -11.74 9.60
C TYR A 160 -1.55 -12.86 8.71
N LEU A 161 -1.67 -14.08 9.23
CA LEU A 161 -2.23 -15.22 8.49
C LEU A 161 -3.75 -15.32 8.62
N GLU A 162 -4.37 -14.57 9.54
CA GLU A 162 -5.81 -14.62 9.78
C GLU A 162 -6.61 -14.17 8.54
N PRO A 163 -7.56 -14.98 8.02
CA PRO A 163 -8.29 -14.65 6.79
C PRO A 163 -9.09 -13.34 6.86
N GLN A 164 -9.58 -12.99 8.06
CA GLN A 164 -10.45 -11.83 8.26
C GLN A 164 -9.69 -10.50 8.33
N ARG A 165 -8.35 -10.51 8.43
CA ARG A 165 -7.52 -9.29 8.54
C ARG A 165 -7.77 -8.28 7.42
N HIS A 166 -8.14 -8.74 6.22
CA HIS A 166 -8.40 -7.87 5.07
C HIS A 166 -9.67 -7.04 5.24
N GLN A 167 -10.52 -7.39 6.22
CA GLN A 167 -11.71 -6.64 6.59
C GLN A 167 -11.42 -5.54 7.61
N GLU A 168 -10.18 -5.46 8.13
CA GLU A 168 -9.76 -4.42 9.07
C GLU A 168 -9.87 -3.04 8.41
N PRO A 169 -10.57 -2.07 9.05
CA PRO A 169 -10.56 -0.69 8.61
C PRO A 169 -9.12 -0.15 8.57
N HIS A 170 -8.74 0.53 7.50
CA HIS A 170 -7.38 1.09 7.34
C HIS A 170 -6.27 0.03 7.40
N PHE A 171 -6.51 -1.17 6.86
CA PHE A 171 -5.56 -2.29 6.85
C PHE A 171 -4.11 -1.91 6.50
N LEU A 172 -3.88 -1.01 5.53
CA LEU A 172 -2.51 -0.59 5.17
C LEU A 172 -1.79 0.17 6.30
N ALA A 173 -2.51 0.99 7.06
CA ALA A 173 -1.96 1.71 8.21
C ALA A 173 -1.65 0.74 9.36
N VAL A 174 -2.59 -0.17 9.67
CA VAL A 174 -2.38 -1.23 10.67
C VAL A 174 -1.20 -2.13 10.29
N LEU A 175 -1.08 -2.48 9.01
CA LEU A 175 0.03 -3.25 8.48
C LEU A 175 1.36 -2.49 8.61
N SER A 176 1.37 -1.17 8.38
CA SER A 176 2.54 -0.32 8.56
C SER A 176 2.99 -0.28 10.03
N ASP A 177 2.05 -0.12 10.95
CA ASP A 177 2.33 -0.15 12.39
C ASP A 177 2.86 -1.52 12.83
N ALA A 178 2.28 -2.62 12.34
CA ALA A 178 2.77 -3.97 12.60
C ALA A 178 4.20 -4.17 12.09
N CYS A 179 4.52 -3.69 10.88
CA CYS A 179 5.89 -3.73 10.35
C CYS A 179 6.85 -2.93 11.25
N ARG A 180 6.44 -1.73 11.69
CA ARG A 180 7.25 -0.89 12.58
C ARG A 180 7.58 -1.59 13.90
N ILE A 181 6.61 -2.28 14.50
CA ILE A 181 6.81 -3.03 15.75
C ILE A 181 7.86 -4.13 15.58
N VAL A 182 7.90 -4.81 14.44
CA VAL A 182 8.87 -5.89 14.19
C VAL A 182 10.28 -5.36 13.88
N LEU A 183 10.38 -4.18 13.28
CA LEU A 183 11.65 -3.59 12.85
C LEU A 183 12.38 -2.79 13.95
N MET A 184 11.72 -2.52 15.09
CA MET A 184 12.29 -1.85 16.26
C MET A 184 12.97 -2.84 17.20
#